data_AF-A0A1D2Q9I8-F1
#
_entry.id   AF-A0A1D2Q9I8-F1
#
_cell.length_a   1.000
_cell.length_b   1.000
_cell.length_c   1.000
_cell.angle_alpha   90.00
_cell.angle_beta   90.00
_cell.angle_gamma   90.00
#
_symmetry.space_group_name_H-M   'P 1'
#
loop_
_entity.id
_entity.type
_entity.pdbx_description
1 polymer ?
#
loop_
_entity_poly.entity_id
_entity_poly.type
_entity_poly.pdbx_seq_one_letter_code
_entity_poly.pdbx_strand_id
1 'polypeptide(L)'
;MGILRTVEVGKIEQPEQLEADVFVELASNEITLESTAKLEIGVKWLGEPTALYFGQTSPIELPKRCSEPDDGLVLLPYNHGFERKGDEPECWRINLTPDDDFGHALGLQRIEVDEGEILSCRVEVWGDHRSDSCLSPGEYSFSDVLSSGDTCDTQTWSFDIRINSVSD
;
A
#
# COMPACT_ATOMS: atom_id res chain seq x y z
N MET A 1 -14.42 15.90 -15.31
CA MET A 1 -13.01 16.05 -14.89
C MET A 1 -12.18 15.09 -15.69
N GLY A 2 -10.98 15.49 -16.14
CA GLY A 2 -10.14 14.64 -16.99
C GLY A 2 -9.36 13.61 -16.16
N ILE A 3 -9.32 12.38 -16.63
CA ILE A 3 -8.42 11.34 -16.10
C ILE A 3 -7.02 11.67 -16.60
N LEU A 4 -6.05 11.75 -15.69
CA LEU A 4 -4.64 12.02 -16.03
C LEU A 4 -3.89 10.71 -16.28
N ARG A 5 -4.12 9.73 -15.39
CA ARG A 5 -3.46 8.42 -15.39
C ARG A 5 -4.42 7.37 -14.86
N THR A 6 -4.13 6.11 -15.18
CA THR A 6 -4.83 4.97 -14.59
C THR A 6 -3.86 4.06 -13.86
N VAL A 7 -4.39 3.32 -12.89
CA VAL A 7 -3.64 2.36 -12.09
C VAL A 7 -4.17 0.95 -12.35
N GLU A 8 -3.25 0.02 -12.54
CA GLU A 8 -3.51 -1.41 -12.63
C GLU A 8 -2.80 -2.12 -11.48
N VAL A 9 -3.46 -3.12 -10.90
CA VAL A 9 -2.82 -4.03 -9.96
C VAL A 9 -2.32 -5.22 -10.76
N GLY A 10 -1.02 -5.50 -10.61
CA GLY A 10 -0.33 -6.61 -11.25
C GLY A 10 -0.52 -7.91 -10.50
N LYS A 11 0.47 -8.79 -10.63
CA LYS A 11 0.45 -10.09 -9.96
C LYS A 11 0.67 -9.91 -8.47
N ILE A 12 -0.06 -10.70 -7.68
CA ILE A 12 0.21 -10.89 -6.25
C ILE A 12 1.02 -12.17 -6.11
N GLU A 13 2.18 -12.07 -5.46
CA GLU A 13 3.04 -13.21 -5.18
C GLU A 13 3.02 -13.49 -3.69
N GLN A 14 2.67 -14.72 -3.32
CA GLN A 14 2.69 -15.20 -1.95
C GLN A 14 3.23 -16.64 -1.91
N PRO A 15 3.84 -17.09 -0.81
CA PRO A 15 4.33 -18.45 -0.69
C PRO A 15 3.19 -19.47 -0.77
N GLU A 16 3.40 -20.62 -1.42
CA GLU A 16 2.40 -21.69 -1.48
C GLU A 16 2.01 -22.25 -0.10
N GLN A 17 2.89 -22.09 0.89
CA GLN A 17 2.70 -22.54 2.27
C GLN A 17 1.92 -21.52 3.12
N LEU A 18 1.55 -20.37 2.55
CA LEU A 18 0.85 -19.33 3.29
C LEU A 18 -0.58 -19.79 3.58
N GLU A 19 -0.94 -19.89 4.86
CA GLU A 19 -2.30 -20.23 5.30
C GLU A 19 -3.25 -19.02 5.20
N ALA A 20 -3.04 -18.17 4.20
CA ALA A 20 -3.83 -16.98 3.97
C ALA A 20 -3.87 -16.64 2.47
N ASP A 21 -5.01 -16.10 2.04
CA ASP A 21 -5.16 -15.49 0.73
C ASP A 21 -4.97 -13.98 0.84
N VAL A 22 -3.88 -13.49 0.28
CA VAL A 22 -3.64 -12.04 0.13
C VAL A 22 -4.34 -11.54 -1.13
N PHE A 23 -5.04 -10.42 -1.02
CA PHE A 23 -5.67 -9.76 -2.16
C PHE A 23 -5.38 -8.26 -2.17
N VAL A 24 -5.30 -7.71 -3.39
CA VAL A 24 -5.14 -6.29 -3.65
C VAL A 24 -6.10 -5.93 -4.78
N GLU A 25 -7.05 -5.06 -4.50
CA GLU A 25 -8.12 -4.71 -5.43
C GLU A 25 -8.18 -3.20 -5.66
N LEU A 26 -8.53 -2.79 -6.87
CA LEU A 26 -8.75 -1.37 -7.21
C LEU A 26 -10.14 -0.95 -6.70
N ALA A 27 -10.17 -0.09 -5.68
CA ALA A 27 -11.39 0.61 -5.29
C ALA A 27 -11.68 1.80 -6.22
N SER A 28 -10.61 2.43 -6.75
CA SER A 28 -10.66 3.41 -7.82
C SER A 28 -9.35 3.39 -8.58
N ASN A 29 -9.40 3.28 -9.91
CA ASN A 29 -8.21 3.18 -10.74
C ASN A 29 -7.78 4.52 -11.36
N GLU A 30 -8.51 5.61 -11.12
CA GLU A 30 -8.27 6.89 -11.80
C GLU A 30 -7.43 7.84 -10.93
N ILE A 31 -6.43 8.46 -11.55
CA ILE A 31 -5.72 9.61 -10.99
C ILE A 31 -6.23 10.85 -11.73
N THR A 32 -6.72 11.81 -10.96
CA THR A 32 -7.23 13.09 -11.45
C THR A 32 -6.52 14.25 -10.73
N LEU A 33 -6.87 15.49 -11.09
CA LEU A 33 -6.40 16.68 -10.37
C LEU A 33 -6.97 16.76 -8.93
N GLU A 34 -7.99 15.97 -8.59
CA GLU A 34 -8.64 16.07 -7.27
C GLU A 34 -8.44 14.80 -6.42
N SER A 35 -8.15 13.66 -7.07
CA SER A 35 -8.08 12.34 -6.43
C SER A 35 -6.93 11.50 -6.97
N THR A 36 -6.37 10.64 -6.12
CA THR A 36 -5.46 9.57 -6.53
C THR A 36 -6.22 8.24 -6.56
N ALA A 37 -5.61 7.23 -7.20
CA ALA A 37 -6.14 5.88 -7.20
C ALA A 37 -6.19 5.32 -5.77
N LYS A 38 -7.16 4.44 -5.54
CA LYS A 38 -7.43 3.83 -4.25
C LYS A 38 -7.40 2.32 -4.38
N LEU A 39 -6.72 1.67 -3.43
CA LEU A 39 -6.65 0.22 -3.34
C LEU A 39 -7.30 -0.25 -2.05
N GLU A 40 -7.86 -1.45 -2.10
CA GLU A 40 -8.19 -2.24 -0.93
C GLU A 40 -7.19 -3.40 -0.84
N ILE A 41 -6.44 -3.46 0.25
CA ILE A 41 -5.45 -4.50 0.52
C ILE A 41 -5.98 -5.33 1.66
N GLY A 42 -6.02 -6.65 1.47
CA GLY A 42 -6.61 -7.56 2.43
C GLY A 42 -5.90 -8.90 2.55
N VAL A 43 -6.12 -9.54 3.69
CA VAL A 43 -5.69 -10.89 4.00
C VAL A 43 -6.91 -11.64 4.50
N LYS A 44 -7.23 -12.75 3.84
CA LYS A 44 -8.23 -13.72 4.31
C LYS A 44 -7.51 -14.90 4.94
N TRP A 45 -7.77 -15.17 6.21
CA TRP A 45 -7.16 -16.29 6.90
C TRP A 45 -7.80 -17.62 6.46
N LEU A 46 -6.99 -18.63 6.17
CA LEU A 46 -7.43 -19.97 5.75
C LEU A 46 -6.95 -21.09 6.70
N GLY A 47 -6.04 -20.77 7.62
CA GLY A 47 -5.53 -21.71 8.61
C GLY A 47 -6.42 -21.87 9.83
N GLU A 48 -5.93 -22.65 10.79
CA GLU A 48 -6.53 -22.78 12.12
C GLU A 48 -6.49 -21.44 12.88
N PRO A 49 -7.39 -21.19 13.86
CA PRO A 49 -7.39 -19.95 14.63
C PRO A 49 -6.03 -19.62 15.23
N THR A 50 -5.58 -18.38 15.04
CA THR A 50 -4.24 -17.95 15.43
C THR A 50 -4.16 -16.44 15.67
N ALA A 51 -3.01 -15.97 16.14
CA ALA A 51 -2.70 -14.56 16.20
C ALA A 51 -1.85 -14.14 14.98
N LEU A 52 -2.29 -13.08 14.31
CA LEU A 52 -1.50 -12.36 13.31
C LEU A 52 -0.84 -11.13 13.96
N TYR A 53 0.38 -10.84 13.52
CA TYR A 53 1.18 -9.72 14.00
C TYR A 53 1.49 -8.76 12.86
N PHE A 54 1.13 -7.50 13.06
CA PHE A 54 1.36 -6.40 12.12
C PHE A 54 2.14 -5.28 12.80
N GLY A 55 2.60 -4.29 12.02
CA GLY A 55 3.10 -3.02 12.54
C GLY A 55 1.99 -2.19 13.19
N GLN A 56 1.87 -0.90 12.84
CA GLN A 56 0.79 -0.04 13.35
C GLN A 56 -0.54 -0.18 12.60
N THR A 57 -0.53 -0.80 11.43
CA THR A 57 -1.72 -0.98 10.60
C THR A 57 -1.80 -2.42 10.12
N SER A 58 -3.03 -2.89 9.94
CA SER A 58 -3.35 -4.23 9.44
C SER A 58 -4.15 -4.13 8.13
N PRO A 59 -3.93 -5.03 7.15
CA PRO A 59 -2.99 -6.15 7.20
C PRO A 59 -1.60 -5.84 6.63
N ILE A 60 -1.31 -4.57 6.31
CA ILE A 60 -0.04 -4.11 5.74
C ILE A 60 0.45 -2.92 6.58
N GLU A 61 1.76 -2.78 6.78
CA GLU A 61 2.32 -1.62 7.48
C GLU A 61 2.25 -0.36 6.60
N LEU A 62 1.66 0.72 7.13
CA LEU A 62 1.48 1.99 6.44
C LEU A 62 2.07 3.13 7.26
N PRO A 63 2.62 4.18 6.60
CA PRO A 63 2.86 4.34 5.16
C PRO A 63 3.79 3.26 4.55
N LYS A 64 3.46 2.77 3.35
CA LYS A 64 4.24 1.73 2.67
C LYS A 64 4.95 2.28 1.45
N ARG A 65 6.28 2.29 1.45
CA ARG A 65 7.08 2.60 0.26
C ARG A 65 7.08 1.42 -0.70
N CYS A 66 7.15 1.69 -2.00
CA CYS A 66 7.49 0.64 -2.95
C CYS A 66 8.91 0.16 -2.69
N SER A 67 9.11 -1.14 -2.85
CA SER A 67 10.40 -1.80 -2.73
C SER A 67 11.25 -1.57 -3.98
N GLU A 68 10.60 -1.42 -5.15
CA GLU A 68 11.28 -1.13 -6.42
C GLU A 68 10.40 -0.25 -7.33
N PRO A 69 10.95 0.81 -7.95
CA PRO A 69 12.18 1.52 -7.56
C PRO A 69 12.10 2.13 -6.15
N ASP A 70 13.23 2.33 -5.47
CA ASP A 70 13.31 2.74 -4.04
C ASP A 70 12.67 4.12 -3.72
N ASP A 71 12.48 4.98 -4.73
CA ASP A 71 11.93 6.33 -4.63
C ASP A 71 10.76 6.58 -5.61
N GLY A 72 9.96 5.55 -5.89
CA GLY A 72 8.84 5.65 -6.83
C GLY A 72 7.52 6.12 -6.23
N LEU A 73 6.91 5.23 -5.44
CA LEU A 73 5.55 5.35 -4.91
C LEU A 73 5.51 5.10 -3.40
N VAL A 74 4.47 5.63 -2.79
CA VAL A 74 4.07 5.34 -1.42
C VAL A 74 2.57 5.09 -1.34
N LEU A 75 2.18 4.12 -0.51
CA LEU A 75 0.80 3.86 -0.12
C LEU A 75 0.55 4.51 1.22
N LEU A 76 -0.49 5.34 1.27
CA LEU A 76 -0.87 6.08 2.47
C LEU A 76 -2.24 5.61 2.96
N PRO A 77 -2.48 5.59 4.29
CA PRO A 77 -3.82 5.32 4.83
C PRO A 77 -4.85 6.28 4.25
N TYR A 78 -6.07 5.81 4.01
CA TYR A 78 -7.14 6.71 3.60
C TYR A 78 -7.36 7.84 4.63
N ASN A 79 -7.42 9.10 4.18
CA ASN A 79 -7.45 10.32 5.01
C ASN A 79 -6.15 10.61 5.80
N HIS A 80 -4.99 10.41 5.18
CA HIS A 80 -3.64 10.64 5.74
C HIS A 80 -3.28 12.11 6.05
N GLY A 81 -4.14 13.09 5.75
CA GLY A 81 -3.93 14.49 6.09
C GLY A 81 -2.89 15.23 5.22
N PHE A 82 -2.29 14.57 4.22
CA PHE A 82 -1.38 15.20 3.28
C PHE A 82 -2.15 16.01 2.22
N GLU A 83 -1.63 17.19 1.89
CA GLU A 83 -2.26 18.14 0.96
C GLU A 83 -1.72 17.97 -0.46
N ARG A 84 -2.49 18.31 -1.49
CA ARG A 84 -1.99 18.40 -2.88
C ARG A 84 -1.21 19.70 -3.09
N LYS A 85 -0.26 19.72 -4.05
CA LYS A 85 0.25 21.01 -4.54
C LYS A 85 -0.85 21.71 -5.34
N GLY A 86 -0.97 23.03 -5.19
CA GLY A 86 -2.05 23.79 -5.82
C GLY A 86 -1.89 23.97 -7.33
N ASP A 87 -0.65 23.98 -7.80
CA ASP A 87 -0.23 24.16 -9.19
C ASP A 87 0.07 22.84 -9.92
N GLU A 88 0.47 21.80 -9.19
CA GLU A 88 0.71 20.44 -9.69
C GLU A 88 -0.07 19.42 -8.84
N PRO A 89 -1.40 19.32 -8.99
CA PRO A 89 -2.24 18.52 -8.10
C PRO A 89 -2.01 17.00 -8.17
N GLU A 90 -1.31 16.51 -9.18
CA GLU A 90 -0.75 15.16 -9.26
C GLU A 90 0.40 14.92 -8.27
N CYS A 91 0.92 15.99 -7.68
CA CYS A 91 1.92 16.02 -6.63
C CYS A 91 1.26 16.35 -5.29
N TRP A 92 1.83 15.85 -4.20
CA TRP A 92 1.46 16.32 -2.87
C TRP A 92 2.45 17.36 -2.34
N ARG A 93 1.92 18.26 -1.51
CA ARG A 93 2.65 19.28 -0.80
C ARG A 93 3.21 18.66 0.47
N ILE A 94 4.52 18.64 0.55
CA ILE A 94 5.24 18.25 1.75
C ILE A 94 5.08 19.40 2.76
N ASN A 95 4.24 19.20 3.79
CA ASN A 95 4.16 20.11 4.93
C ASN A 95 5.10 19.68 6.09
N LEU A 96 5.86 18.60 5.89
CA LEU A 96 6.88 18.07 6.81
C LEU A 96 8.29 18.43 6.33
N THR A 97 9.28 18.45 7.22
CA THR A 97 10.67 18.62 6.80
C THR A 97 11.18 17.32 6.14
N PRO A 98 12.11 17.36 5.18
CA PRO A 98 12.61 16.15 4.49
C PRO A 98 13.21 15.07 5.41
N ASP A 99 13.63 15.46 6.63
CA ASP A 99 14.17 14.56 7.66
C ASP A 99 13.08 14.00 8.59
N ASP A 100 11.85 14.54 8.53
CA ASP A 100 10.66 13.97 9.16
C ASP A 100 10.06 12.92 8.21
N ASP A 101 10.68 11.74 8.19
CA ASP A 101 10.13 10.57 7.50
C ASP A 101 8.71 10.23 8.04
N PHE A 102 8.05 9.23 7.47
CA PHE A 102 6.82 8.62 7.99
C PHE A 102 6.93 8.07 9.43
N GLY A 103 8.11 8.17 10.05
CA GLY A 103 8.46 7.56 11.32
C GLY A 103 8.69 6.05 11.18
N HIS A 104 9.21 5.43 12.23
CA HIS A 104 9.20 3.98 12.36
C HIS A 104 8.14 3.58 13.38
N ALA A 105 7.33 2.58 13.06
CA ALA A 105 6.40 1.99 14.00
C ALA A 105 7.14 1.46 15.24
N LEU A 106 6.91 2.08 16.40
CA LEU A 106 7.31 1.52 17.69
C LEU A 106 6.14 0.68 18.24
N GLY A 107 6.02 -0.56 17.78
CA GLY A 107 5.04 -1.51 18.32
C GLY A 107 4.53 -2.52 17.30
N LEU A 108 4.11 -3.69 17.79
CA LEU A 108 3.44 -4.72 17.01
C LEU A 108 1.97 -4.81 17.45
N GLN A 109 1.06 -4.74 16.49
CA GLN A 109 -0.35 -5.04 16.70
C GLN A 109 -0.56 -6.56 16.64
N ARG A 110 -1.19 -7.12 17.67
CA ARG A 110 -1.60 -8.54 17.71
C ARG A 110 -3.12 -8.62 17.47
N ILE A 111 -3.53 -9.36 16.45
CA ILE A 111 -4.94 -9.57 16.09
C ILE A 111 -5.21 -11.08 16.09
N GLU A 112 -6.15 -11.53 16.92
CA GLU A 112 -6.65 -12.91 16.85
C GLU A 112 -7.56 -13.03 15.63
N VAL A 113 -7.40 -14.09 14.84
CA VAL A 113 -8.22 -14.36 13.66
C VAL A 113 -8.71 -15.81 13.66
N ASP A 114 -9.94 -15.99 13.21
CA ASP A 114 -10.54 -17.31 12.95
C ASP A 114 -10.45 -17.68 11.46
N GLU A 115 -10.62 -18.97 11.14
CA GLU A 115 -10.69 -19.45 9.74
C GLU A 115 -11.76 -18.68 8.96
N GLY A 116 -11.36 -18.13 7.82
CA GLY A 116 -12.23 -17.37 6.91
C GLY A 116 -12.39 -15.89 7.27
N GLU A 117 -11.82 -15.42 8.38
CA GLU A 117 -11.82 -13.99 8.74
C GLU A 117 -11.01 -13.17 7.74
N ILE A 118 -11.47 -11.93 7.48
CA ILE A 118 -10.86 -11.00 6.54
C ILE A 118 -10.44 -9.75 7.27
N LEU A 119 -9.16 -9.42 7.18
CA LEU A 119 -8.60 -8.13 7.57
C LEU A 119 -8.31 -7.33 6.30
N SER A 120 -8.84 -6.11 6.19
CA SER A 120 -8.53 -5.24 5.04
C SER A 120 -8.34 -3.79 5.46
N CYS A 121 -7.61 -3.05 4.62
CA CYS A 121 -7.44 -1.62 4.74
C CYS A 121 -7.56 -0.96 3.38
N ARG A 122 -7.92 0.33 3.38
CA ARG A 122 -7.95 1.16 2.16
C ARG A 122 -6.79 2.12 2.16
N VAL A 123 -6.12 2.17 1.02
CA VAL A 123 -4.94 3.01 0.80
C VAL A 123 -5.11 3.86 -0.44
N GLU A 124 -4.39 4.97 -0.46
CA GLU A 124 -4.24 5.81 -1.62
C GLU A 124 -2.83 5.67 -2.21
N VAL A 125 -2.73 5.70 -3.53
CA VAL A 125 -1.45 5.63 -4.26
C VAL A 125 -0.90 7.04 -4.46
N TRP A 126 0.31 7.29 -3.98
CA TRP A 126 0.99 8.59 -4.07
C TRP A 126 2.42 8.45 -4.59
N GLY A 127 2.95 9.50 -5.21
CA GLY A 127 4.38 9.59 -5.50
C GLY A 127 5.16 9.73 -4.20
N ASP A 128 6.34 9.14 -4.09
CA ASP A 128 7.20 9.38 -2.93
C ASP A 128 7.65 10.85 -2.91
N HIS A 129 7.50 11.54 -1.79
CA HIS A 129 7.92 12.94 -1.65
C HIS A 129 9.43 13.14 -1.76
N ARG A 130 10.20 12.08 -1.53
CA ARG A 130 11.66 12.08 -1.69
C ARG A 130 12.06 12.12 -3.17
N SER A 131 11.13 11.78 -4.05
CA SER A 131 11.28 11.87 -5.50
C SER A 131 10.84 13.23 -5.98
N ASP A 132 11.57 13.79 -6.95
CA ASP A 132 11.11 14.95 -7.73
C ASP A 132 9.92 14.58 -8.65
N SER A 133 9.55 13.29 -8.71
CA SER A 133 8.58 12.71 -9.63
C SER A 133 7.16 12.66 -9.06
N CYS A 134 6.19 13.20 -9.80
CA CYS A 134 4.78 13.11 -9.43
C CYS A 134 4.08 11.94 -10.14
N LEU A 135 3.81 10.86 -9.41
CA LEU A 135 3.07 9.66 -9.86
C LEU A 135 3.42 9.25 -11.30
N SER A 136 4.71 9.10 -11.59
CA SER A 136 5.18 8.82 -12.95
C SER A 136 4.60 7.51 -13.49
N PRO A 137 4.37 7.40 -14.81
CA PRO A 137 4.06 6.12 -15.43
C PRO A 137 5.21 5.14 -15.21
N GLY A 138 4.88 3.88 -14.93
CA GLY A 138 5.88 2.88 -14.57
C GLY A 138 5.29 1.70 -13.84
N GLU A 139 6.16 0.76 -13.48
CA GLU A 139 5.84 -0.42 -12.68
C GLU A 139 6.55 -0.31 -11.34
N TYR A 140 5.82 -0.64 -10.28
CA TYR A 140 6.23 -0.43 -8.91
C TYR A 140 5.86 -1.64 -8.07
N SER A 141 6.83 -2.20 -7.37
CA SER A 141 6.63 -3.40 -6.55
C SER A 141 6.56 -3.05 -5.07
N PHE A 142 5.68 -3.71 -4.35
CA PHE A 142 5.53 -3.60 -2.90
C PHE A 142 5.71 -4.98 -2.29
N SER A 143 6.40 -5.07 -1.14
CA SER A 143 6.52 -6.31 -0.38
C SER A 143 6.23 -6.10 1.09
N ASP A 144 5.55 -7.06 1.71
CA ASP A 144 5.34 -7.07 3.14
C ASP A 144 5.49 -8.48 3.73
N VAL A 145 5.49 -8.54 5.06
CA VAL A 145 5.63 -9.76 5.83
C VAL A 145 4.33 -10.00 6.59
N LEU A 146 3.74 -11.17 6.38
CA LEU A 146 2.72 -11.69 7.28
C LEU A 146 3.40 -12.52 8.37
N SER A 147 3.15 -12.17 9.63
CA SER A 147 3.67 -12.91 10.78
C SER A 147 2.53 -13.59 11.52
N SER A 148 2.61 -14.91 11.72
CA SER A 148 1.56 -15.68 12.40
C SER A 148 2.10 -16.53 13.55
N GLY A 149 1.23 -16.82 14.51
CA GLY A 149 1.51 -17.68 15.66
C GLY A 149 2.48 -17.08 16.68
N ASP A 150 2.58 -17.73 17.85
CA ASP A 150 3.41 -17.24 18.95
C ASP A 150 4.93 -17.37 18.69
N THR A 151 5.32 -18.12 17.66
CA THR A 151 6.71 -18.22 17.18
C THR A 151 7.09 -17.10 16.21
N CYS A 152 6.14 -16.26 15.79
CA CYS A 152 6.31 -15.24 14.76
C CYS A 152 6.88 -15.83 13.46
N ASP A 153 6.25 -16.89 12.95
CA ASP A 153 6.63 -17.44 11.65
C ASP A 153 6.31 -16.39 10.58
N THR A 154 7.35 -15.90 9.91
CA THR A 154 7.25 -14.79 8.95
C THR A 154 7.25 -15.29 7.52
N GLN A 155 6.27 -14.87 6.73
CA GLN A 155 6.18 -15.16 5.30
C GLN A 155 6.07 -13.85 4.51
N THR A 156 6.99 -13.66 3.54
CA THR A 156 6.99 -12.48 2.67
C THR A 156 6.04 -12.68 1.50
N TRP A 157 5.24 -11.67 1.21
CA TRP A 157 4.41 -11.57 0.01
C TRP A 157 4.66 -10.23 -0.70
N SER A 158 4.27 -10.13 -1.96
CA SER A 158 4.44 -8.93 -2.76
C SER A 158 3.32 -8.74 -3.77
N PHE A 159 3.22 -7.53 -4.30
CA PHE A 159 2.35 -7.20 -5.41
C PHE A 159 2.90 -6.03 -6.20
N ASP A 160 2.51 -5.97 -7.46
CA ASP A 160 2.91 -4.89 -8.36
C ASP A 160 1.75 -3.93 -8.62
N ILE A 161 2.10 -2.66 -8.83
CA ILE A 161 1.22 -1.62 -9.33
C ILE A 161 1.83 -1.08 -10.62
N ARG A 162 1.01 -0.93 -11.66
CA ARG A 162 1.39 -0.21 -12.88
C ARG A 162 0.60 1.08 -13.01
N ILE A 163 1.31 2.19 -13.20
CA ILE A 163 0.72 3.49 -13.56
C ILE A 163 0.83 3.67 -15.06
N ASN A 164 -0.30 3.87 -15.72
CA ASN A 164 -0.39 4.09 -17.16
C ASN A 164 -0.72 5.56 -17.45
N SER A 165 -0.05 6.14 -18.45
CA SER A 165 -0.50 7.40 -19.05
C SER A 165 -1.82 7.18 -19.78
N VAL A 166 -2.74 8.14 -19.68
CA VAL A 166 -3.85 8.21 -20.63
C VAL A 166 -3.28 8.77 -21.93
N SER A 167 -3.26 7.97 -22.99
CA SER A 167 -2.90 8.45 -24.33
C SER A 167 -3.95 9.45 -24.81
N ASP A 168 -3.53 10.61 -25.29
CA ASP A 168 -4.38 11.56 -26.04
C ASP A 168 -4.91 10.95 -27.35
#